data_AF-A0A6J6GZR7-F1
#
_entry.id   AF-A0A6J6GZR7-F1
#
_cell.length_a   1.000
_cell.length_b   1.000
_cell.length_c   1.000
_cell.angle_alpha   90.00
_cell.angle_beta   90.00
_cell.angle_gamma   90.00
#
_symmetry.space_group_name_H-M   'P 1'
#
loop_
_entity.id
_entity.type
_entity.pdbx_description
1 polymer ?
#
loop_
_entity_poly.entity_id
_entity_poly.type
_entity_poly.pdbx_seq_one_letter_code
_entity_poly.pdbx_strand_id
1 'polypeptide(L)'
;MTKRPEIVKFASKNDLSLLNEFVNLPNWTGKEACLLVEDLDFFFSEFPLDIALAKDICLECPMMVACRDYALKHENNGVWGGLSADERFTLRGNKEAIETHEIAALIQEKDYIMLKPAETIAEVYEVDTRTVARWRGMIRDAQKAS
;
A
#
# COMPACT_ATOMS: atom_id res chain seq x y z
N MET A 1 2.37 27.89 12.24
CA MET A 1 2.57 27.37 10.86
C MET A 1 1.41 26.46 10.57
N THR A 2 0.53 26.79 9.63
CA THR A 2 -0.62 25.96 9.26
C THR A 2 -0.13 24.60 8.78
N LYS A 3 -0.45 23.54 9.52
CA LYS A 3 -0.06 22.18 9.14
C LYS A 3 -0.94 21.75 7.98
N ARG A 4 -0.45 21.91 6.74
CA ARG A 4 -1.15 21.33 5.58
C ARG A 4 -1.20 19.81 5.74
N PRO A 5 -2.38 19.17 5.68
CA PRO A 5 -2.51 17.71 5.77
C PRO A 5 -1.62 17.02 4.74
N GLU A 6 -1.02 15.89 5.11
CA GLU A 6 -0.17 15.11 4.20
C GLU A 6 -0.98 14.63 3.00
N ILE A 7 -2.21 14.15 3.22
CA ILE A 7 -3.12 13.74 2.14
C ILE A 7 -3.33 14.85 1.09
N VAL A 8 -3.38 16.11 1.52
CA VAL A 8 -3.56 17.26 0.61
C VAL A 8 -2.26 17.58 -0.14
N LYS A 9 -1.09 17.25 0.42
CA LYS A 9 0.19 17.34 -0.30
C LYS A 9 0.28 16.25 -1.37
N PHE A 10 -0.10 15.02 -1.06
CA PHE A 10 -0.16 13.91 -2.02
C PHE A 10 -1.18 14.19 -3.14
N ALA A 11 -2.38 14.64 -2.79
CA ALA A 11 -3.40 15.03 -3.77
C ALA A 11 -2.90 16.10 -4.75
N SER A 12 -2.11 17.08 -4.29
CA SER A 12 -1.57 18.11 -5.19
C SER A 12 -0.52 17.63 -6.19
N LYS A 13 0.05 16.44 -5.97
CA LYS A 13 0.96 15.79 -6.91
C LYS A 13 0.25 14.80 -7.84
N ASN A 14 -1.08 14.70 -7.75
CA ASN A 14 -1.91 13.74 -8.46
C ASN A 14 -1.54 12.27 -8.21
N ASP A 15 -1.12 12.00 -6.97
CA ASP A 15 -0.54 10.71 -6.55
C ASP A 15 -1.39 10.08 -5.44
N LEU A 16 -2.69 9.87 -5.72
CA LEU A 16 -3.61 9.18 -4.79
C LEU A 16 -3.95 7.76 -5.25
N SER A 17 -3.47 7.31 -6.40
CA SER A 17 -3.66 5.95 -6.91
C SER A 17 -3.17 4.91 -5.90
N LEU A 18 -2.07 5.21 -5.21
CA LEU A 18 -1.49 4.40 -4.15
C LEU A 18 -2.49 4.09 -3.01
N LEU A 19 -3.41 5.01 -2.70
CA LEU A 19 -4.42 4.78 -1.67
C LEU A 19 -5.52 3.82 -2.13
N ASN A 20 -5.84 3.79 -3.41
CA ASN A 20 -6.83 2.86 -3.97
C ASN A 20 -6.23 1.45 -4.09
N GLU A 21 -4.95 1.35 -4.45
CA GLU A 21 -4.27 0.07 -4.63
C GLU A 21 -4.10 -0.69 -3.31
N PHE A 22 -3.87 0.03 -2.21
CA PHE A 22 -3.72 -0.57 -0.89
C PHE A 22 -4.99 -1.24 -0.33
N VAL A 23 -6.17 -0.86 -0.80
CA VAL A 23 -7.44 -1.47 -0.36
C VAL A 23 -7.74 -2.77 -1.10
N ASN A 24 -7.05 -3.03 -2.22
CA ASN A 24 -7.26 -4.20 -3.05
C ASN A 24 -6.34 -5.35 -2.63
N LEU A 25 -6.68 -6.00 -1.53
CA LEU A 25 -6.06 -7.26 -1.15
C LEU A 25 -6.39 -8.35 -2.18
N PRO A 26 -5.45 -9.25 -2.52
CA PRO A 26 -5.76 -10.41 -3.33
C PRO A 26 -6.83 -11.26 -2.64
N ASN A 27 -7.68 -11.92 -3.42
CA ASN A 27 -8.72 -12.78 -2.88
C ASN A 27 -8.12 -14.11 -2.40
N TRP A 28 -8.04 -14.28 -1.09
CA TRP A 28 -7.55 -15.50 -0.45
C TRP A 28 -8.65 -16.54 -0.38
N THR A 29 -8.34 -17.78 -0.75
CA THR A 29 -9.29 -18.88 -0.92
C THR A 29 -9.04 -20.04 0.05
N GLY A 30 -7.93 -20.01 0.78
CA GLY A 30 -7.47 -21.13 1.62
C GLY A 30 -6.79 -22.25 0.80
N LYS A 31 -6.55 -22.02 -0.49
CA LYS A 31 -5.88 -22.98 -1.42
C LYS A 31 -4.47 -22.54 -1.77
N GLU A 32 -3.92 -21.58 -1.03
CA GLU A 32 -2.59 -21.05 -1.27
C GLU A 32 -1.54 -22.07 -0.87
N ALA A 33 -0.58 -22.34 -1.76
CA ALA A 33 0.43 -23.38 -1.54
C ALA A 33 1.29 -23.11 -0.28
N CYS A 34 1.51 -21.83 0.08
CA CYS A 34 2.23 -21.46 1.29
C CYS A 34 1.55 -21.92 2.58
N LEU A 35 0.23 -22.12 2.59
CA LEU A 35 -0.50 -22.64 3.76
C LEU A 35 -0.20 -24.12 4.06
N LEU A 36 0.46 -24.82 3.14
CA LEU A 36 0.87 -26.22 3.33
C LEU A 36 2.23 -26.33 4.04
N VAL A 37 2.94 -25.22 4.22
CA VAL A 37 4.23 -25.16 4.93
C VAL A 37 3.96 -24.97 6.42
N GLU A 38 4.67 -25.73 7.26
CA GLU A 38 4.47 -25.69 8.72
C GLU A 38 4.95 -24.38 9.35
N ASP A 39 6.11 -23.87 8.91
CA ASP A 39 6.69 -22.62 9.39
C ASP A 39 6.71 -21.58 8.27
N LEU A 40 5.96 -20.49 8.46
CA LEU A 40 5.87 -19.41 7.48
C LEU A 40 7.10 -18.51 7.47
N ASP A 41 7.88 -18.47 8.56
CA ASP A 41 9.14 -17.71 8.62
C ASP A 41 10.15 -18.23 7.58
N PHE A 42 9.96 -19.47 7.12
CA PHE A 42 10.67 -20.05 5.98
C PHE A 42 10.68 -19.15 4.74
N PHE A 43 9.56 -18.48 4.43
CA PHE A 43 9.47 -17.57 3.28
C PHE A 43 10.27 -16.27 3.48
N PHE A 44 10.73 -16.00 4.70
CA PHE A 44 11.53 -14.82 5.06
C PHE A 44 13.00 -15.16 5.32
N SER A 45 13.42 -16.40 5.05
CA SER A 45 14.81 -16.83 5.16
C SER A 45 15.72 -16.05 4.19
N GLU A 46 16.91 -15.70 4.67
CA GLU A 46 17.98 -15.11 3.86
C GLU A 46 18.88 -16.19 3.21
N PHE A 47 18.68 -17.47 3.54
CA PHE A 47 19.49 -18.55 2.99
C PHE A 47 19.12 -18.84 1.52
N PRO A 48 20.09 -18.88 0.58
CA PRO A 48 19.80 -19.06 -0.85
C PRO A 48 19.00 -20.31 -1.19
N LEU A 49 19.22 -21.41 -0.45
CA LEU A 49 18.49 -22.66 -0.65
C LEU A 49 17.02 -22.52 -0.26
N ASP A 50 16.73 -21.89 0.88
CA ASP A 50 15.37 -21.68 1.36
C ASP A 50 14.60 -20.75 0.42
N ILE A 51 15.27 -19.69 -0.08
CA ILE A 51 14.69 -18.78 -1.07
C ILE A 51 14.31 -19.55 -2.34
N ALA A 52 15.17 -20.44 -2.84
CA ALA A 52 14.88 -21.24 -4.03
C ALA A 52 13.68 -22.17 -3.81
N LEU A 53 13.65 -22.88 -2.68
CA LEU A 53 12.54 -23.77 -2.32
C LEU A 53 11.22 -23.02 -2.11
N ALA A 54 11.25 -21.85 -1.46
CA ALA A 54 10.07 -21.01 -1.29
C ALA A 54 9.51 -20.52 -2.64
N LYS A 55 10.39 -20.23 -3.60
CA LYS A 55 9.97 -19.90 -4.98
C LYS A 55 9.31 -21.09 -5.66
N ASP A 56 9.84 -22.30 -5.51
CA ASP A 56 9.24 -23.51 -6.09
C ASP A 56 7.82 -23.75 -5.56
N ILE A 57 7.60 -23.58 -4.25
CA ILE A 57 6.25 -23.63 -3.65
C ILE A 57 5.32 -22.58 -4.26
N CYS A 58 5.82 -21.36 -4.48
CA CYS A 58 5.03 -20.32 -5.11
C CYS A 58 4.63 -20.65 -6.55
N LEU A 59 5.45 -21.38 -7.31
CA LEU A 59 5.17 -21.74 -8.71
C LEU A 59 3.98 -22.69 -8.86
N GLU A 60 3.66 -23.46 -7.81
CA GLU A 60 2.49 -24.34 -7.77
C GLU A 60 1.21 -23.63 -7.26
N CYS A 61 1.34 -22.38 -6.79
CA CYS A 61 0.25 -21.67 -6.14
C CYS A 61 -0.78 -21.11 -7.15
N PRO A 62 -2.09 -21.39 -6.98
CA PRO A 62 -3.12 -20.92 -7.91
C PRO A 62 -3.29 -19.39 -7.92
N MET A 63 -2.81 -18.69 -6.89
CA MET A 63 -2.85 -17.23 -6.81
C MET A 63 -1.49 -16.55 -6.95
N MET A 64 -0.48 -17.26 -7.49
CA MET A 64 0.89 -16.73 -7.63
C MET A 64 0.91 -15.33 -8.25
N VAL A 65 0.15 -15.11 -9.33
CA VAL A 65 0.09 -13.82 -10.04
C VAL A 65 -0.49 -12.72 -9.14
N ALA A 66 -1.64 -12.96 -8.51
CA ALA A 66 -2.26 -11.97 -7.63
C ALA A 66 -1.40 -11.66 -6.40
N CYS A 67 -0.74 -12.67 -5.83
CA CYS A 67 0.22 -12.52 -4.73
C CYS A 67 1.43 -11.67 -5.16
N ARG A 68 1.98 -11.93 -6.35
CA ARG A 68 3.10 -11.18 -6.92
C ARG A 68 2.74 -9.71 -7.14
N ASP A 69 1.60 -9.46 -7.77
CA ASP A 69 1.15 -8.10 -8.11
C ASP A 69 0.94 -7.26 -6.85
N TYR A 70 0.39 -7.87 -5.80
CA TYR A 70 0.29 -7.27 -4.47
C TYR A 70 1.68 -7.00 -3.87
N ALA A 71 2.53 -8.03 -3.77
CA ALA A 71 3.83 -7.92 -3.12
C ALA A 71 4.80 -6.95 -3.81
N LEU A 72 4.69 -6.77 -5.13
CA LEU A 72 5.47 -5.77 -5.87
C LEU A 72 5.23 -4.36 -5.34
N LYS A 73 4.04 -4.05 -4.83
CA LYS A 73 3.65 -2.72 -4.36
C LYS A 73 3.77 -2.54 -2.86
N HIS A 74 3.70 -3.63 -2.09
CA HIS A 74 3.47 -3.60 -0.65
C HIS A 74 4.53 -4.31 0.19
N GLU A 75 5.35 -5.21 -0.39
CA GLU A 75 6.22 -6.09 0.41
C GLU A 75 7.70 -5.91 0.07
N ASN A 76 8.48 -5.56 1.10
CA ASN A 76 9.93 -5.36 1.02
C ASN A 76 10.74 -6.63 1.28
N ASN A 77 10.20 -7.57 2.06
CA ASN A 77 10.95 -8.74 2.54
C ASN A 77 10.38 -10.07 2.06
N GLY A 78 11.18 -11.13 2.18
CA GLY A 78 10.77 -12.51 1.91
C GLY A 78 10.40 -12.83 0.45
N VAL A 79 9.97 -14.07 0.23
CA VAL A 79 9.51 -14.61 -1.05
C VAL A 79 8.00 -14.50 -1.18
N TRP A 80 7.54 -13.85 -2.24
CA TRP A 80 6.13 -13.63 -2.53
C TRP A 80 5.85 -13.83 -4.01
N GLY A 81 4.79 -14.60 -4.33
CA GLY A 81 4.37 -14.79 -5.72
C GLY A 81 5.49 -15.28 -6.66
N GLY A 82 6.44 -16.05 -6.12
CA GLY A 82 7.59 -16.59 -6.86
C GLY A 82 8.76 -15.60 -7.04
N LEU A 83 8.77 -14.48 -6.33
CA LEU A 83 9.86 -13.50 -6.37
C LEU A 83 10.47 -13.28 -4.99
N SER A 84 11.80 -13.17 -4.90
CA SER A 84 12.50 -12.71 -3.69
C SER A 84 12.38 -11.19 -3.50
N ALA A 85 12.74 -10.72 -2.30
CA ALA A 85 12.85 -9.30 -1.99
C ALA A 85 13.67 -8.52 -3.02
N ASP A 86 14.89 -9.00 -3.32
CA ASP A 86 15.82 -8.36 -4.27
C ASP A 86 15.27 -8.29 -5.70
N GLU A 87 14.56 -9.33 -6.15
CA GLU A 87 13.93 -9.35 -7.47
C GLU A 87 12.81 -8.30 -7.53
N ARG A 88 11.98 -8.21 -6.48
CA ARG A 88 10.94 -7.17 -6.41
C ARG A 88 11.54 -5.77 -6.33
N PHE A 89 12.61 -5.58 -5.55
CA PHE A 89 13.34 -4.31 -5.46
C PHE A 89 13.88 -3.87 -6.83
N THR A 90 14.46 -4.80 -7.58
CA THR A 90 14.95 -4.55 -8.95
C THR A 90 13.80 -4.20 -9.89
N LEU A 91 12.70 -4.95 -9.84
CA LEU A 91 11.50 -4.69 -10.66
C LEU A 91 10.83 -3.34 -10.36
N ARG A 92 10.95 -2.84 -9.12
CA ARG A 92 10.51 -1.49 -8.73
C ARG A 92 11.47 -0.38 -9.18
N GLY A 93 12.57 -0.70 -9.85
CA GLY A 93 13.59 0.27 -10.24
C GLY A 93 14.46 0.70 -9.06
N ASN A 94 14.83 -0.25 -8.19
CA ASN A 94 15.65 -0.08 -7.00
C ASN A 94 15.04 0.87 -5.96
N LYS A 95 13.75 0.64 -5.66
CA LYS A 95 12.99 1.38 -4.65
C LYS A 95 12.29 0.40 -3.72
N GLU A 96 12.13 0.81 -2.47
CA GLU A 96 11.27 0.09 -1.53
C GLU A 96 9.80 0.19 -1.95
N ALA A 97 9.03 -0.83 -1.59
CA ALA A 97 7.58 -0.78 -1.54
C ALA A 97 7.14 0.28 -0.51
N ILE A 98 5.92 0.78 -0.69
CA ILE A 98 5.38 1.80 0.20
C ILE A 98 5.00 1.12 1.52
N GLU A 99 5.48 1.68 2.62
CA GLU A 99 5.23 1.16 3.95
C GLU A 99 3.74 1.29 4.33
N THR A 100 3.13 0.15 4.67
CA THR A 100 1.71 -0.05 5.02
C THR A 100 1.20 0.94 6.08
N HIS A 101 2.02 1.27 7.08
CA HIS A 101 1.65 2.20 8.15
C HIS A 101 1.52 3.66 7.67
N GLU A 102 2.28 4.06 6.66
CA GLU A 102 2.16 5.41 6.09
C GLU A 102 0.86 5.55 5.31
N ILE A 103 0.43 4.47 4.63
CA ILE A 103 -0.82 4.45 3.87
C ILE A 103 -2.04 4.48 4.80
N ALA A 104 -2.04 3.67 5.87
CA ALA A 104 -3.14 3.66 6.83
C ALA A 104 -3.40 5.05 7.46
N ALA A 105 -2.32 5.76 7.82
CA ALA A 105 -2.41 7.13 8.33
C ALA A 105 -2.97 8.11 7.28
N LEU A 106 -2.55 7.99 6.01
CA LEU A 106 -3.07 8.81 4.92
C LEU A 106 -4.55 8.54 4.63
N ILE A 107 -4.99 7.27 4.69
CA ILE A 107 -6.41 6.90 4.55
C ILE A 107 -7.23 7.52 5.68
N GLN A 108 -6.76 7.40 6.93
CA GLN A 108 -7.44 7.98 8.08
C GLN A 108 -7.52 9.51 7.97
N GLU A 109 -6.44 10.18 7.58
CA GLU A 109 -6.42 11.63 7.39
C GLU A 109 -7.36 12.04 6.24
N LYS A 110 -7.34 11.32 5.10
CA LYS A 110 -8.29 11.51 4.00
C LYS A 110 -9.72 11.43 4.48
N ASP A 111 -10.08 10.36 5.19
CA ASP A 111 -11.44 10.15 5.68
C ASP A 111 -11.84 11.22 6.69
N TYR A 112 -10.93 11.64 7.56
CA TYR A 112 -11.14 12.76 8.47
C TYR A 112 -11.47 14.06 7.72
N ILE A 113 -10.64 14.44 6.74
CA ILE A 113 -10.84 15.66 5.93
C ILE A 113 -12.13 15.59 5.10
N MET A 114 -12.47 14.40 4.58
CA MET A 114 -13.63 14.23 3.69
C MET A 114 -14.96 14.14 4.43
N LEU A 115 -14.98 13.54 5.63
CA LEU A 115 -16.24 13.16 6.30
C LEU A 115 -16.62 14.05 7.49
N LYS A 116 -15.67 14.69 8.19
CA LYS A 116 -15.99 15.54 9.36
C LYS A 116 -16.60 16.90 8.94
N PRO A 117 -17.31 17.62 9.82
CA PRO A 117 -17.75 18.98 9.52
C PRO A 117 -16.58 19.91 9.18
N ALA A 118 -16.79 20.86 8.27
CA ALA A 118 -15.72 21.75 7.81
C ALA A 118 -15.18 22.62 8.94
N GLU A 119 -16.04 22.98 9.89
CA GLU A 119 -15.74 23.75 11.09
C GLU A 119 -14.79 22.98 12.01
N THR A 120 -15.06 21.70 12.24
CA THR A 120 -14.20 20.82 13.05
C THR A 120 -12.80 20.69 12.45
N ILE A 121 -12.72 20.52 11.13
CA ILE A 121 -11.43 20.42 10.43
C ILE A 121 -10.69 21.76 10.46
N ALA A 122 -11.41 22.86 10.21
CA ALA A 122 -10.86 24.21 10.21
C ALA A 122 -10.23 24.56 11.57
N GLU A 123 -10.90 24.21 12.67
CA GLU A 123 -10.39 24.37 14.03
C GLU A 123 -9.11 23.55 14.26
N VAL A 124 -9.14 22.24 13.98
CA VAL A 124 -8.00 21.34 14.21
C VAL A 124 -6.75 21.74 13.42
N TYR A 125 -6.93 22.21 12.19
CA TYR A 125 -5.82 22.59 11.32
C TYR A 125 -5.48 24.10 11.37
N GLU A 126 -6.19 24.88 12.20
CA GLU A 126 -6.04 26.33 12.33
C GLU A 126 -6.17 27.07 10.98
N VAL A 127 -7.20 26.73 10.20
CA VAL A 127 -7.49 27.31 8.88
C VAL A 127 -8.95 27.76 8.76
N ASP A 128 -9.32 28.39 7.64
CA ASP A 128 -10.70 28.74 7.35
C ASP A 128 -11.46 27.59 6.63
N THR A 129 -12.79 27.60 6.72
CA THR A 129 -13.63 26.56 6.10
C THR A 129 -13.56 26.54 4.56
N ARG A 130 -13.22 27.65 3.90
CA ARG A 130 -13.00 27.70 2.44
C ARG A 130 -11.70 26.97 2.07
N THR A 131 -10.68 27.05 2.92
CA THR A 131 -9.47 26.22 2.76
C THR A 131 -9.80 24.74 2.84
N VAL A 132 -10.64 24.31 3.79
CA VAL A 132 -11.12 22.91 3.88
C VAL A 132 -11.91 22.51 2.63
N ALA A 133 -12.79 23.38 2.13
CA ALA A 133 -13.53 23.13 0.88
C ALA A 133 -12.57 22.95 -0.33
N ARG A 134 -11.51 23.77 -0.41
CA ARG A 134 -10.47 23.62 -1.43
C ARG A 134 -9.75 22.28 -1.31
N TRP A 135 -9.36 21.87 -0.10
CA TRP A 135 -8.70 20.58 0.13
C TRP A 135 -9.56 19.40 -0.34
N ARG A 136 -10.86 19.41 -0.03
CA ARG A 136 -11.80 18.40 -0.53
C ARG A 136 -11.89 18.36 -2.04
N GLY A 137 -11.86 19.52 -2.70
CA GLY A 137 -11.80 19.61 -4.16
C GLY A 137 -10.55 18.90 -4.71
N MET A 138 -9.38 19.25 -4.18
CA MET A 138 -8.11 18.65 -4.59
C MET A 138 -8.07 17.13 -4.41
N ILE A 139 -8.59 16.63 -3.27
CA ILE A 139 -8.66 15.19 -3.01
C ILE A 139 -9.58 14.50 -4.02
N ARG A 140 -10.78 15.06 -4.27
CA ARG A 140 -11.73 14.48 -5.25
C ARG A 140 -11.17 14.46 -6.66
N ASP A 141 -10.47 15.51 -7.06
CA ASP A 141 -9.89 15.62 -8.40
C ASP A 141 -8.77 14.60 -8.59
N ALA A 142 -7.89 14.46 -7.60
CA ALA A 142 -6.81 13.46 -7.63
C ALA A 142 -7.36 12.02 -7.61
N GLN A 143 -8.47 11.76 -6.91
CA GLN A 143 -9.14 10.46 -6.93
C GLN A 143 -9.75 10.09 -8.29
N LYS A 144 -10.16 11.07 -9.10
CA LYS A 144 -10.71 10.83 -10.46
C LYS A 144 -9.63 10.60 -11.51
N ALA A 145 -8.43 11.11 -11.26
CA ALA A 145 -7.27 11.01 -12.15
C ALA A 145 -6.41 9.76 -11.87
N SER A 146 -6.75 9.00 -10.82
CA SER A 146 -6.14 7.75 -10.39
C SER A 146 -6.99 6.57 -10.82
#